data_AF-A0A292Q671-F1
#
_entry.id   AF-A0A292Q671-F1
#
_cell.length_a   1.000
_cell.length_b   1.000
_cell.length_c   1.000
_cell.angle_alpha   90.00
_cell.angle_beta   90.00
_cell.angle_gamma   90.00
#
_symmetry.space_group_name_H-M   'P 1'
#
loop_
_entity.id
_entity.type
_entity.pdbx_description
1 polymer ?
#
loop_
_entity_poly.entity_id
_entity_poly.type
_entity_poly.pdbx_seq_one_letter_code
_entity_poly.pdbx_strand_id
1 'polypeptide(L)'
;RLRLAHFSVKEYLISDRAAQGPSAYYHISEEKANLRMGHACLGRILRHSGEGTEHWNEAEKLSFLYHSARHWFTYFRSIEYTAPTPLSEAAVKVLELGQAWLGIHDPDRPWQSPPLGPWPRPPAIYYCSLLNLATACKLLVNRKEDAVNVNTQGGRYGNALQAAVADATESVVQLLLERGAD
;
A
#
# COMPACT_ATOMS: atom_id res chain seq x y z
N ARG A 1 -19.45 -29.97 -26.16
CA ARG A 1 -18.29 -29.06 -26.05
C ARG A 1 -18.19 -28.62 -24.58
N LEU A 2 -17.40 -29.32 -23.76
CA LEU A 2 -17.18 -28.94 -22.35
C LEU A 2 -16.24 -27.73 -22.31
N ARG A 3 -16.66 -26.62 -21.71
CA ARG A 3 -15.73 -25.53 -21.34
C ARG A 3 -15.23 -25.81 -19.91
N LEU A 4 -14.00 -26.34 -19.80
CA LEU A 4 -13.31 -26.59 -18.53
C LEU A 4 -12.58 -25.33 -18.02
N ALA A 5 -13.22 -24.17 -18.07
CA ALA A 5 -12.75 -22.97 -17.40
C ALA A 5 -13.89 -22.46 -16.52
N HIS A 6 -13.89 -22.88 -15.26
CA HIS A 6 -14.73 -22.24 -14.26
C HIS A 6 -14.05 -20.92 -13.92
N PHE A 7 -14.71 -19.81 -14.21
CA PHE A 7 -14.24 -18.50 -13.75
C PHE A 7 -14.08 -18.56 -12.22
N SER A 8 -13.00 -17.97 -11.72
CA SER A 8 -12.91 -17.69 -10.30
C SER A 8 -14.11 -16.82 -9.88
N VAL A 9 -14.50 -16.92 -8.60
CA VAL A 9 -15.56 -16.05 -8.05
C VAL A 9 -15.23 -14.58 -8.31
N LYS A 10 -13.96 -14.20 -8.19
CA LYS A 10 -13.47 -12.85 -8.54
C LYS A 10 -13.81 -12.48 -9.98
N GLU A 11 -13.36 -13.27 -10.95
CA GLU A 11 -13.57 -12.96 -12.39
C GLU A 11 -15.05 -12.94 -12.76
N TYR A 12 -15.87 -13.79 -12.13
CA TYR A 12 -17.31 -13.76 -12.33
C TYR A 12 -17.93 -12.45 -11.82
N LEU A 13 -17.62 -12.06 -10.57
CA LEU A 13 -18.21 -10.87 -9.93
C LEU A 13 -17.84 -9.55 -10.61
N ILE A 14 -16.71 -9.48 -11.32
CA ILE A 14 -16.27 -8.28 -12.06
C ILE A 14 -16.70 -8.28 -13.54
N SER A 15 -17.37 -9.34 -14.01
CA SER A 15 -17.74 -9.48 -15.43
C SER A 15 -19.06 -8.79 -15.77
N ASP A 16 -19.18 -8.32 -17.02
CA ASP A 16 -20.43 -7.77 -17.57
C ASP A 16 -21.60 -8.77 -17.47
N ARG A 17 -21.30 -10.06 -17.54
CA ARG A 17 -22.29 -11.12 -17.37
C ARG A 17 -22.93 -11.09 -15.99
N ALA A 18 -22.15 -10.85 -14.94
CA ALA A 18 -22.73 -10.69 -13.60
C ALA A 18 -23.59 -9.42 -13.54
N ALA A 19 -23.15 -8.32 -14.16
CA ALA A 19 -23.87 -7.05 -14.18
C ALA A 19 -25.24 -7.11 -14.89
N GLN A 20 -25.37 -7.95 -15.92
CA GLN A 20 -26.59 -8.05 -16.76
C GLN A 20 -27.51 -9.22 -16.36
N GLY A 21 -27.06 -10.08 -15.45
CA GLY A 21 -27.78 -11.30 -15.07
C GLY A 21 -28.52 -11.22 -13.74
N PRO A 22 -29.11 -12.34 -13.29
CA PRO A 22 -29.76 -12.43 -11.97
C PRO A 22 -28.81 -12.13 -10.78
N SER A 23 -27.50 -12.18 -11.02
CA SER A 23 -26.45 -11.88 -10.04
C SER A 23 -26.00 -10.41 -10.05
N ALA A 24 -26.69 -9.50 -10.76
CA ALA A 24 -26.32 -8.08 -10.88
C ALA A 24 -26.13 -7.39 -9.53
N TYR A 25 -26.88 -7.81 -8.51
CA TYR A 25 -26.73 -7.34 -7.15
C TYR A 25 -25.31 -7.55 -6.58
N TYR A 26 -24.65 -8.65 -6.95
CA TYR A 26 -23.31 -9.00 -6.48
C TYR A 26 -22.19 -8.47 -7.37
N HIS A 27 -22.52 -7.91 -8.54
CA HIS A 27 -21.53 -7.34 -9.43
C HIS A 27 -20.83 -6.15 -8.78
N ILE A 28 -19.51 -6.09 -8.93
CA ILE A 28 -18.68 -5.00 -8.42
C ILE A 28 -17.59 -4.70 -9.44
N SER A 29 -17.42 -3.43 -9.81
CA SER A 29 -16.29 -3.04 -10.65
C SER A 29 -14.98 -3.21 -9.89
N GLU A 30 -13.90 -3.48 -10.62
CA GLU A 30 -12.57 -3.62 -10.03
C GLU A 30 -12.15 -2.36 -9.25
N GLU A 31 -12.43 -1.17 -9.79
CA GLU A 31 -12.19 0.10 -9.10
C GLU A 31 -12.93 0.16 -7.74
N LYS A 32 -14.23 -0.18 -7.72
CA LYS A 32 -15.03 -0.15 -6.49
C LYS A 32 -14.60 -1.22 -5.49
N ALA A 33 -14.11 -2.36 -5.97
CA ALA A 33 -13.52 -3.40 -5.14
C ALA A 33 -12.21 -2.92 -4.49
N ASN A 34 -11.30 -2.35 -5.28
CA ASN A 34 -10.04 -1.79 -4.81
C ASN A 34 -10.26 -0.65 -3.81
N LEU A 35 -11.23 0.23 -4.06
CA LEU A 35 -11.60 1.30 -3.13
C LEU A 35 -12.03 0.74 -1.77
N ARG A 36 -12.94 -0.24 -1.77
CA ARG A 36 -13.42 -0.87 -0.53
C ARG A 36 -12.31 -1.60 0.21
N MET A 37 -11.48 -2.34 -0.51
CA MET A 37 -10.33 -3.06 0.08
C MET A 37 -9.29 -2.08 0.63
N GLY A 38 -8.99 -0.99 -0.10
CA GLY A 38 -8.11 0.08 0.37
C GLY A 38 -8.61 0.68 1.69
N HIS A 39 -9.89 1.05 1.76
CA HIS A 39 -10.49 1.57 3.00
C HIS A 39 -10.41 0.57 4.15
N ALA A 40 -10.81 -0.69 3.91
CA ALA A 40 -10.84 -1.72 4.93
C ALA A 40 -9.43 -2.01 5.47
N CYS A 41 -8.44 -2.12 4.58
CA CYS A 41 -7.06 -2.41 4.95
C CYS A 41 -6.41 -1.24 5.70
N LEU A 42 -6.49 -0.02 5.18
CA LEU A 42 -5.94 1.16 5.84
C LEU A 42 -6.60 1.38 7.21
N GLY A 43 -7.93 1.27 7.30
CA GLY A 43 -8.66 1.41 8.55
C GLY A 43 -8.29 0.33 9.58
N ARG A 44 -8.04 -0.91 9.15
CA ARG A 44 -7.61 -1.99 10.05
C ARG A 44 -6.23 -1.74 10.65
N ILE A 45 -5.27 -1.26 9.84
CA ILE A 45 -3.91 -0.94 10.28
C ILE A 45 -3.93 0.26 11.24
N LEU A 46 -4.61 1.34 10.86
CA LEU A 46 -4.72 2.55 11.70
C LEU A 46 -5.35 2.24 13.05
N ARG A 47 -6.41 1.42 13.09
CA ARG A 47 -7.02 0.99 14.35
C ARG A 47 -6.03 0.21 15.22
N HIS A 48 -5.31 -0.75 14.66
CA HIS A 48 -4.31 -1.53 15.39
C HIS A 48 -3.22 -0.66 16.00
N SER A 49 -2.75 0.36 15.26
CA SER A 49 -1.72 1.27 15.79
C SER A 49 -2.14 2.04 17.04
N GLY A 50 -3.46 2.21 17.27
CA GLY A 50 -3.99 2.83 18.48
C GLY A 50 -4.19 1.88 19.66
N GLU A 51 -4.12 0.56 19.44
CA GLU A 51 -4.44 -0.47 20.45
C GLU A 51 -3.20 -0.93 21.27
N GLY A 52 -1.99 -0.50 20.89
CA GLY A 52 -0.74 -0.95 21.50
C GLY A 52 -0.20 -2.24 20.86
N THR A 53 1.12 -2.34 20.71
CA THR A 53 1.77 -3.50 20.08
C THR A 53 1.84 -4.69 21.03
N GLU A 54 0.97 -5.69 20.84
CA GLU A 54 1.15 -7.02 21.43
C GLU A 54 2.14 -7.86 20.62
N HIS A 55 2.66 -8.91 21.27
CA HIS A 55 3.67 -9.80 20.70
C HIS A 55 3.09 -10.61 19.54
N TRP A 56 3.77 -10.56 18.39
CA TRP A 56 3.36 -11.23 17.17
C TRP A 56 3.23 -12.75 17.36
N ASN A 57 2.18 -13.36 16.80
CA ASN A 57 1.97 -14.81 16.82
C ASN A 57 1.75 -15.39 15.40
N GLU A 58 2.08 -16.67 15.19
CA GLU A 58 1.95 -17.32 13.86
C GLU A 58 0.50 -17.38 13.34
N ALA A 59 -0.52 -17.36 14.22
CA ALA A 59 -1.92 -17.29 13.83
C ALA A 59 -2.28 -15.93 13.19
N GLU A 60 -1.54 -14.86 13.50
CA GLU A 60 -1.74 -13.53 12.92
C GLU A 60 -1.40 -13.47 11.43
N LYS A 61 -0.57 -14.39 10.89
CA LYS A 61 -0.33 -14.48 9.43
C LYS A 61 -1.61 -14.71 8.63
N LEU A 62 -2.62 -15.34 9.24
CA LEU A 62 -3.92 -15.59 8.62
C LEU A 62 -4.95 -14.48 8.95
N SER A 63 -4.56 -13.48 9.74
CA SER A 63 -5.47 -12.41 10.14
C SER A 63 -5.69 -11.42 9.00
N PHE A 64 -6.87 -10.80 9.01
CA PHE A 64 -7.15 -9.67 8.11
C PHE A 64 -6.17 -8.51 8.31
N LEU A 65 -5.57 -8.36 9.50
CA LEU A 65 -4.55 -7.35 9.76
C LEU A 65 -3.27 -7.60 8.95
N TYR A 66 -2.77 -8.84 8.93
CA TYR A 66 -1.59 -9.19 8.13
C TYR A 66 -1.86 -9.02 6.64
N HIS A 67 -3.02 -9.50 6.15
CA HIS A 67 -3.46 -9.24 4.77
C HIS A 67 -3.48 -7.74 4.47
N SER A 68 -4.02 -6.94 5.39
CA SER A 68 -4.09 -5.49 5.24
C SER A 68 -2.71 -4.87 5.14
N ALA A 69 -1.81 -5.17 6.09
CA ALA A 69 -0.44 -4.65 6.11
C ALA A 69 0.33 -5.03 4.83
N ARG A 70 0.08 -6.22 4.29
CA ARG A 70 0.74 -6.73 3.08
C ARG A 70 0.18 -6.19 1.77
N HIS A 71 -1.11 -5.84 1.70
CA HIS A 71 -1.76 -5.60 0.40
C HIS A 71 -2.43 -4.24 0.25
N TRP A 72 -2.53 -3.41 1.29
CA TRP A 72 -3.23 -2.12 1.20
C TRP A 72 -2.72 -1.25 0.04
N PHE A 73 -1.40 -1.21 -0.17
CA PHE A 73 -0.77 -0.39 -1.21
C PHE A 73 -1.06 -0.91 -2.62
N THR A 74 -1.33 -2.21 -2.79
CA THR A 74 -1.76 -2.76 -4.09
C THR A 74 -3.16 -2.25 -4.44
N TYR A 75 -4.09 -2.27 -3.48
CA TYR A 75 -5.44 -1.74 -3.69
C TYR A 75 -5.42 -0.24 -3.95
N PHE A 76 -4.66 0.51 -3.15
CA PHE A 76 -4.53 1.96 -3.30
C PHE A 76 -3.91 2.35 -4.64
N ARG A 77 -2.80 1.72 -5.05
CA ARG A 77 -2.14 1.98 -6.33
C ARG A 77 -3.05 1.77 -7.54
N SER A 78 -3.91 0.76 -7.51
CA SER A 78 -4.87 0.47 -8.59
C SER A 78 -5.93 1.56 -8.78
N ILE A 79 -6.13 2.45 -7.80
CA ILE A 79 -7.13 3.53 -7.86
C ILE A 79 -6.51 4.89 -7.55
N GLU A 80 -5.19 5.02 -7.57
CA GLU A 80 -4.50 6.14 -6.92
C GLU A 80 -4.88 7.52 -7.51
N TYR A 81 -5.29 7.54 -8.78
CA TYR A 81 -5.74 8.75 -9.49
C TYR A 81 -7.24 9.04 -9.34
N THR A 82 -8.05 8.09 -8.88
CA THR A 82 -9.50 8.24 -8.63
C THR A 82 -9.85 8.14 -7.14
N ALA A 83 -8.88 7.81 -6.29
CA ALA A 83 -9.03 7.68 -4.85
C ALA A 83 -9.47 9.01 -4.21
N PRO A 84 -10.46 8.99 -3.31
CA PRO A 84 -10.87 10.19 -2.60
C PRO A 84 -9.77 10.65 -1.64
N THR A 85 -9.63 11.97 -1.45
CA THR A 85 -8.58 12.58 -0.60
C THR A 85 -8.41 11.91 0.77
N PRO A 86 -9.47 11.57 1.54
CA PRO A 86 -9.31 10.91 2.83
C PRO A 86 -8.62 9.54 2.76
N LEU A 87 -8.76 8.81 1.64
CA LEU A 87 -8.06 7.54 1.43
C LEU A 87 -6.57 7.77 1.18
N SER A 88 -6.24 8.74 0.33
CA SER A 88 -4.85 9.13 0.07
C SER A 88 -4.14 9.64 1.33
N GLU A 89 -4.83 10.41 2.17
CA GLU A 89 -4.32 10.83 3.48
C GLU A 89 -4.15 9.64 4.43
N ALA A 90 -5.08 8.70 4.45
CA ALA A 90 -4.95 7.48 5.25
C ALA A 90 -3.77 6.61 4.80
N ALA A 91 -3.50 6.52 3.50
CA ALA A 91 -2.33 5.86 2.95
C ALA A 91 -1.04 6.50 3.45
N VAL A 92 -0.93 7.83 3.37
CA VAL A 92 0.23 8.56 3.89
C VAL A 92 0.39 8.33 5.39
N LYS A 93 -0.69 8.40 6.18
CA LYS A 93 -0.63 8.11 7.63
C LYS A 93 -0.10 6.71 7.93
N VAL A 94 -0.54 5.69 7.18
CA VAL A 94 -0.05 4.32 7.36
C VAL A 94 1.44 4.20 7.08
N LEU A 95 1.96 4.87 6.05
CA LEU A 95 3.39 4.91 5.76
C LEU A 95 4.19 5.58 6.90
N GLU A 96 3.59 6.57 7.56
CA GLU A 96 4.19 7.31 8.68
C GLU A 96 4.10 6.58 10.02
N LEU A 97 3.25 5.55 10.16
CA LEU A 97 3.12 4.77 11.40
C LEU A 97 4.42 4.09 11.82
N GLY A 98 5.32 3.83 10.87
CA GLY A 98 6.57 3.16 11.15
C GLY A 98 6.36 1.77 11.76
N GLN A 99 6.63 1.55 13.06
CA GLN A 99 6.66 0.21 13.67
C GLN A 99 5.30 -0.46 13.60
N ALA A 100 4.22 0.31 13.75
CA ALA A 100 2.89 -0.28 13.81
C ALA A 100 2.44 -0.90 12.48
N TRP A 101 3.02 -0.49 11.35
CA TRP A 101 2.81 -1.15 10.06
C TRP A 101 3.98 -2.08 9.69
N LEU A 102 5.21 -1.58 9.75
CA LEU A 102 6.42 -2.32 9.36
C LEU A 102 6.74 -3.50 10.28
N GLY A 103 6.27 -3.45 11.53
CA GLY A 103 6.31 -4.56 12.46
C GLY A 103 5.30 -5.67 12.16
N ILE A 104 4.42 -5.49 11.17
CA ILE A 104 3.51 -6.55 10.68
C ILE A 104 4.01 -7.04 9.31
N HIS A 105 4.39 -6.10 8.43
CA HIS A 105 4.89 -6.41 7.09
C HIS A 105 5.92 -5.38 6.65
N ASP A 106 7.12 -5.86 6.32
CA ASP A 106 8.20 -5.06 5.72
C ASP A 106 8.30 -5.35 4.20
N PRO A 107 7.95 -4.39 3.33
CA PRO A 107 8.08 -4.54 1.88
C PRO A 107 9.51 -4.78 1.36
N ASP A 108 10.55 -4.35 2.09
CA ASP A 108 11.95 -4.62 1.69
C ASP A 108 12.31 -6.11 1.86
N ARG A 109 11.57 -6.80 2.74
CA ARG A 109 11.86 -8.16 3.19
C ARG A 109 10.58 -8.99 3.35
N PRO A 110 9.79 -9.18 2.27
CA PRO A 110 8.45 -9.78 2.37
C PRO A 110 8.47 -11.27 2.76
N TRP A 111 9.64 -11.91 2.69
CA TRP A 111 9.89 -13.29 3.11
C TRP A 111 10.36 -13.44 4.56
N GLN A 112 10.65 -12.35 5.26
CA GLN A 112 11.00 -12.41 6.70
C GLN A 112 9.72 -12.30 7.52
N SER A 113 9.55 -13.19 8.51
CA SER A 113 8.61 -12.93 9.61
C SER A 113 8.99 -11.58 10.25
N PRO A 114 8.00 -10.79 10.71
CA PRO A 114 8.22 -9.38 11.01
C PRO A 114 9.45 -9.16 11.90
N PRO A 115 10.32 -8.21 11.54
CA PRO A 115 11.63 -8.10 12.17
C PRO A 115 11.49 -7.61 13.61
N LEU A 116 11.95 -8.41 14.56
CA LEU A 116 12.12 -8.04 15.99
C LEU A 116 13.37 -7.18 16.23
N GLY A 117 13.89 -6.50 15.21
CA GLY A 117 15.18 -5.80 15.26
C GLY A 117 15.03 -4.27 15.28
N PRO A 118 15.86 -3.53 16.05
CA PRO A 118 15.83 -2.07 16.15
C PRO A 118 16.50 -1.38 14.95
N TRP A 119 16.21 -1.82 13.73
CA TRP A 119 16.77 -1.20 12.53
C TRP A 119 16.17 0.20 12.34
N PRO A 120 16.98 1.21 11.95
CA PRO A 120 16.47 2.53 11.60
C PRO A 120 15.42 2.36 10.51
N ARG A 121 14.19 2.81 10.79
CA ARG A 121 13.11 2.62 9.82
C ARG A 121 13.25 3.64 8.70
N PRO A 122 13.12 3.21 7.45
CA PRO A 122 13.15 4.14 6.33
C PRO A 122 12.01 5.16 6.43
N PRO A 123 12.20 6.40 5.96
CA PRO A 123 11.17 7.41 6.00
C PRO A 123 9.99 7.03 5.09
N ALA A 124 8.80 7.61 5.33
CA ALA A 124 7.62 7.33 4.51
C ALA A 124 7.86 7.54 3.00
N ILE A 125 8.67 8.54 2.63
CA ILE A 125 9.03 8.82 1.23
C ILE A 125 9.80 7.68 0.55
N TYR A 126 10.59 6.91 1.32
CA TYR A 126 11.24 5.70 0.82
C TYR A 126 10.20 4.66 0.41
N TYR A 127 9.21 4.38 1.26
CA TYR A 127 8.19 3.37 0.97
C TYR A 127 7.20 3.80 -0.09
N CYS A 128 6.82 5.09 -0.19
CA CYS A 128 6.03 5.54 -1.33
C CYS A 128 6.76 5.27 -2.66
N SER A 129 8.08 5.45 -2.66
CA SER A 129 8.93 5.23 -3.83
C SER A 129 9.07 3.75 -4.17
N LEU A 130 9.39 2.93 -3.17
CA LEU A 130 9.48 1.48 -3.30
C LEU A 130 8.17 0.83 -3.78
N LEU A 131 7.02 1.37 -3.36
CA LEU A 131 5.70 0.79 -3.62
C LEU A 131 4.99 1.40 -4.84
N ASN A 132 5.61 2.36 -5.52
CA ASN A 132 5.03 3.13 -6.62
C ASN A 132 3.71 3.83 -6.23
N LEU A 133 3.74 4.63 -5.17
CA LEU A 133 2.60 5.40 -4.68
C LEU A 133 2.77 6.88 -5.03
N ALA A 134 2.52 7.24 -6.29
CA ALA A 134 2.82 8.56 -6.84
C ALA A 134 2.03 9.69 -6.17
N THR A 135 0.73 9.49 -5.87
CA THR A 135 -0.10 10.47 -5.15
C THR A 135 0.38 10.59 -3.70
N ALA A 136 0.72 9.51 -3.03
CA ALA A 136 1.28 9.58 -1.66
C ALA A 136 2.64 10.29 -1.64
N CYS A 137 3.53 10.00 -2.59
CA CYS A 137 4.79 10.73 -2.81
C CYS A 137 4.52 12.22 -2.96
N LYS A 138 3.64 12.61 -3.90
CA LYS A 138 3.28 14.01 -4.15
C LYS A 138 2.73 14.70 -2.91
N LEU A 139 1.89 14.01 -2.13
CA LEU A 139 1.34 14.57 -0.88
C LEU A 139 2.47 14.86 0.11
N LEU A 140 3.42 13.94 0.30
CA LEU A 140 4.55 14.10 1.22
C LEU A 140 5.49 15.24 0.80
N VAL A 141 5.93 15.27 -0.45
CA VAL A 141 6.92 16.27 -0.91
C VAL A 141 6.34 17.68 -1.07
N ASN A 142 5.01 17.84 -1.09
CA ASN A 142 4.33 19.13 -1.18
C ASN A 142 3.82 19.64 0.18
N ARG A 143 4.09 18.96 1.29
CA ARG A 143 3.68 19.46 2.61
C ARG A 143 4.40 20.77 2.93
N LYS A 144 3.63 21.75 3.40
CA LYS A 144 4.16 23.06 3.85
C LYS A 144 4.78 22.97 5.24
N GLU A 145 4.18 22.13 6.08
CA GLU A 145 4.64 21.82 7.44
C GLU A 145 5.40 20.50 7.38
N ASP A 146 6.46 20.36 8.19
CA ASP A 146 7.31 19.15 8.24
C ASP A 146 7.82 18.70 6.85
N ALA A 147 8.49 19.63 6.16
CA ALA A 147 9.04 19.39 4.83
C ALA A 147 9.90 18.11 4.80
N VAL A 148 9.57 17.21 3.89
CA VAL A 148 10.28 15.94 3.72
C VAL A 148 11.62 16.18 3.06
N ASN A 149 12.71 15.77 3.71
CA ASN A 149 14.02 15.69 3.08
C ASN A 149 14.06 14.46 2.15
N VAL A 150 14.02 14.70 0.83
CA VAL A 150 14.01 13.65 -0.20
C VAL A 150 15.30 12.83 -0.26
N ASN A 151 16.42 13.37 0.26
CA ASN A 151 17.73 12.71 0.32
C ASN A 151 17.98 11.96 1.63
N THR A 152 16.94 11.83 2.46
CA THR A 152 17.05 11.04 3.69
C THR A 152 17.43 9.60 3.33
N GLN A 153 18.56 9.15 3.88
CA GLN A 153 19.03 7.80 3.71
C GLN A 153 18.20 6.82 4.56
N GLY A 154 17.96 5.64 4.01
CA GLY A 154 17.23 4.57 4.68
C GLY A 154 16.79 3.49 3.71
N GLY A 155 16.48 2.33 4.28
CA GLY A 155 15.94 1.20 3.56
C GLY A 155 16.99 0.42 2.79
N ARG A 156 16.54 -0.68 2.20
CA ARG A 156 17.40 -1.61 1.47
C ARG A 156 18.12 -0.98 0.28
N TYR A 157 17.46 -0.05 -0.41
CA TYR A 157 18.02 0.58 -1.61
C TYR A 157 18.88 1.80 -1.32
N GLY A 158 18.88 2.33 -0.09
CA GLY A 158 19.74 3.43 0.35
C GLY A 158 19.01 4.77 0.49
N ASN A 159 18.19 5.16 -0.48
CA ASN A 159 17.31 6.34 -0.40
C ASN A 159 16.03 6.15 -1.25
N ALA A 160 15.14 7.14 -1.22
CA ALA A 160 13.86 7.10 -1.94
C ALA A 160 14.05 7.05 -3.47
N LEU A 161 15.01 7.80 -4.02
CA LEU A 161 15.29 7.81 -5.45
C LEU A 161 15.79 6.45 -5.94
N GLN A 162 16.72 5.84 -5.23
CA GLN A 162 17.27 4.52 -5.53
C GLN A 162 16.16 3.44 -5.45
N ALA A 163 15.25 3.53 -4.49
CA ALA A 163 14.09 2.64 -4.42
C ALA A 163 13.14 2.84 -5.61
N ALA A 164 12.86 4.09 -6.00
CA ALA A 164 12.01 4.40 -7.17
C ALA A 164 12.61 3.85 -8.47
N VAL A 165 13.92 3.99 -8.65
CA VAL A 165 14.66 3.46 -9.81
C VAL A 165 14.62 1.94 -9.84
N ALA A 166 14.80 1.28 -8.70
CA ALA A 166 14.76 -0.17 -8.60
C ALA A 166 13.39 -0.76 -8.98
N ASP A 167 12.29 -0.07 -8.65
CA ASP A 167 10.92 -0.46 -9.03
C ASP A 167 10.48 0.12 -10.40
N ALA A 168 11.38 0.81 -11.12
CA ALA A 168 11.15 1.44 -12.43
C ALA A 168 9.94 2.41 -12.47
N THR A 169 9.81 3.23 -11.42
CA THR A 169 8.66 4.13 -11.22
C THR A 169 8.91 5.53 -11.78
N GLU A 170 8.86 5.67 -13.11
CA GLU A 170 9.26 6.91 -13.81
C GLU A 170 8.63 8.20 -13.24
N SER A 171 7.34 8.17 -12.93
CA SER A 171 6.63 9.34 -12.38
C SER A 171 7.13 9.75 -10.99
N VAL A 172 7.57 8.79 -10.17
CA VAL A 172 8.14 9.05 -8.85
C VAL A 172 9.60 9.46 -8.98
N VAL A 173 10.38 8.82 -9.85
CA VAL A 173 11.77 9.22 -10.15
C VAL A 173 11.82 10.68 -10.58
N GLN A 174 11.00 11.06 -11.57
CA GLN A 174 10.95 12.44 -12.05
C GLN A 174 10.56 13.41 -10.93
N LEU A 175 9.51 13.07 -10.16
CA LEU A 175 9.08 13.90 -9.04
C LEU A 175 10.20 14.12 -8.01
N LEU A 176 10.94 13.07 -7.66
CA LEU A 176 12.03 13.17 -6.67
C LEU A 176 13.19 14.03 -7.21
N LEU A 177 13.59 13.84 -8.47
CA LEU A 177 14.62 14.64 -9.12
C LEU A 177 14.24 16.13 -9.19
N GLU A 178 12.98 16.44 -9.51
CA GLU A 178 12.45 17.82 -9.49
C GLU A 178 12.50 18.46 -8.09
N ARG A 179 12.55 17.65 -7.03
CA ARG A 179 12.72 18.11 -5.64
C ARG A 179 14.17 18.08 -5.16
N GLY A 180 15.12 17.88 -6.07
CA GLY A 180 16.54 17.90 -5.77
C GLY A 180 17.07 16.60 -5.16
N ALA A 181 16.44 15.47 -5.46
CA ALA A 181 16.96 14.18 -5.02
C ALA A 181 18.27 13.82 -5.74
N ASP A 182 19.24 13.24 -5.01
CA ASP A 182 20.56 12.83 -5.50
C ASP A 182 20.98 11.38 -5.14
#